data_AF-A0A6A0APB1-F1
#
_entry.id   AF-A0A6A0APB1-F1
#
_cell.length_a   1.000
_cell.length_b   1.000
_cell.length_c   1.000
_cell.angle_alpha   90.00
_cell.angle_beta   90.00
_cell.angle_gamma   90.00
#
_symmetry.space_group_name_H-M   'P 1'
#
loop_
_entity.id
_entity.type
_entity.pdbx_description
1 polymer ?
#
loop_
_entity_poly.entity_id
_entity_poly.type
_entity_poly.pdbx_seq_one_letter_code
_entity_poly.pdbx_strand_id
1 'polypeptide(L)'
;MYKEFRDVTLNGAVGQLYQEMASRHRVRFPCIQIIKTATVPAAACKRANTQQFLNSKISFPLTRKVVRASRPELKTLYKASRPTVAMY
;
A
#
# COMPACT_ATOMS: atom_id res chain seq x y z
N MET A 1 8.92 -13.91 12.52
CA MET A 1 9.01 -13.45 11.11
C MET A 1 9.56 -12.03 11.09
N TYR A 2 10.48 -11.70 10.20
CA TYR A 2 10.96 -10.31 10.02
C TYR A 2 10.27 -9.64 8.83
N LYS A 3 9.68 -8.46 9.02
CA LYS A 3 8.99 -7.69 7.99
C LYS A 3 9.47 -6.24 8.00
N GLU A 4 9.44 -5.60 6.83
CA GLU A 4 9.82 -4.21 6.63
C GLU A 4 8.66 -3.53 5.89
N PHE A 5 8.29 -2.33 6.32
CA PHE A 5 7.25 -1.52 5.71
C PHE A 5 7.79 -0.10 5.51
N ARG A 6 7.29 0.58 4.48
CA ARG A 6 7.53 2.00 4.26
C ARG A 6 6.26 2.76 4.60
N ASP A 7 6.28 3.49 5.69
CA ASP A 7 5.17 4.30 6.18
C ASP A 7 5.71 5.58 6.84
N VAL A 8 4.85 6.57 7.04
CA VAL A 8 5.14 7.85 7.68
C VAL A 8 5.24 7.70 9.20
N THR A 9 4.55 6.72 9.79
CA THR A 9 4.53 6.48 11.23
C THR A 9 4.76 5.00 11.57
N LEU A 10 5.27 4.75 12.78
CA LEU A 10 5.46 3.38 13.27
C LEU A 10 4.13 2.64 13.44
N ASN A 11 3.08 3.36 13.88
CA ASN A 11 1.75 2.80 14.08
C ASN A 11 1.11 2.40 12.73
N GLY A 12 1.30 3.21 11.69
CA GLY A 12 0.89 2.86 10.31
C GLY A 12 1.57 1.59 9.82
N ALA A 13 2.89 1.48 10.01
CA ALA A 13 3.65 0.29 9.66
C ALA A 13 3.16 -0.97 10.40
N VAL A 14 2.81 -0.85 11.69
CA VAL A 14 2.22 -1.96 12.47
C VAL A 14 0.82 -2.31 11.95
N GLY A 15 0.01 -1.33 11.56
CA GLY A 15 -1.29 -1.58 10.91
C GLY A 15 -1.14 -2.36 9.59
N GLN A 16 -0.19 -1.96 8.74
CA GLN A 16 0.15 -2.69 7.52
C GLN A 16 0.62 -4.12 7.83
N LEU A 17 1.43 -4.31 8.88
CA LEU A 17 1.86 -5.63 9.35
C LEU A 17 0.67 -6.53 9.67
N TYR A 18 -0.31 -6.03 10.43
CA TYR A 18 -1.51 -6.81 10.76
C TYR A 18 -2.31 -7.19 9.51
N GLN A 19 -2.51 -6.24 8.58
CA GLN A 19 -3.25 -6.50 7.36
C GLN A 19 -2.55 -7.53 6.46
N GLU A 20 -1.23 -7.45 6.34
CA GLU A 20 -0.44 -8.39 5.55
C GLU A 20 -0.45 -9.80 6.16
N MET A 21 -0.29 -9.90 7.49
CA MET A 21 -0.33 -11.18 8.21
C MET A 21 -1.70 -11.85 8.14
N ALA A 22 -2.77 -11.06 8.21
CA ALA A 22 -4.14 -11.56 8.01
C ALA A 22 -4.35 -12.10 6.60
N SER A 23 -3.86 -11.42 5.56
CA SER A 23 -4.04 -11.84 4.17
C SER A 23 -3.15 -13.02 3.77
N ARG A 24 -1.83 -12.91 3.98
CA ARG A 24 -0.85 -13.89 3.47
C ARG A 24 -0.75 -15.14 4.32
N HIS A 25 -0.98 -15.00 5.62
CA HIS A 25 -0.76 -16.08 6.59
C HIS A 25 -2.03 -16.45 7.37
N ARG A 26 -3.15 -15.79 7.11
CA ARG A 26 -4.46 -16.05 7.75
C ARG A 26 -4.40 -15.95 9.28
N VAL A 27 -3.54 -15.07 9.81
CA VAL A 27 -3.32 -14.90 11.24
C VAL A 27 -4.22 -13.79 11.79
N ARG A 28 -4.81 -14.02 12.97
CA ARG A 28 -5.63 -13.03 13.67
C ARG A 28 -4.75 -12.16 14.59
N PHE A 29 -5.22 -10.94 14.88
CA PHE A 29 -4.54 -9.99 15.78
C PHE A 29 -4.00 -10.60 17.09
N PRO A 30 -4.79 -11.34 17.90
CA PRO A 30 -4.32 -11.88 19.18
C PRO A 30 -3.21 -12.93 19.03
N CYS A 31 -3.02 -13.49 17.84
CA CYS A 31 -2.01 -14.52 17.57
C CYS A 31 -0.66 -13.92 17.14
N ILE A 32 -0.53 -12.60 17.06
CA ILE A 32 0.69 -11.92 16.61
C ILE A 32 1.34 -11.22 17.79
N GLN A 33 2.59 -11.60 18.06
CA GLN A 33 3.44 -10.91 19.02
C GLN A 33 4.57 -10.20 18.28
N ILE A 34 4.72 -8.91 18.53
CA ILE A 34 5.79 -8.08 17.95
C ILE A 34 6.96 -8.06 18.92
N ILE A 35 8.11 -8.59 18.50
CA ILE A 35 9.30 -8.68 19.36
C ILE A 35 10.04 -7.34 19.43
N LYS A 36 10.25 -6.69 18.28
CA LYS A 36 10.96 -5.41 18.19
C LYS A 36 10.47 -4.63 16.97
N THR A 37 10.34 -3.33 17.16
CA THR A 37 10.10 -2.36 16.09
C THR A 37 11.24 -1.35 16.08
N ALA A 38 11.65 -0.92 14.89
CA ALA A 38 12.70 0.07 14.71
C ALA A 38 12.57 0.73 13.35
N THR A 39 12.97 2.00 13.26
CA THR A 39 13.19 2.67 11.98
C THR A 39 14.53 2.20 11.40
N VAL A 40 14.51 1.81 10.12
CA VAL A 40 15.69 1.25 9.44
C VAL A 40 16.11 2.22 8.35
N PRO A 41 17.41 2.61 8.26
CA PRO A 41 17.89 3.46 7.18
C PRO A 41 17.84 2.72 5.83
N ALA A 42 17.72 3.48 4.74
CA ALA A 42 17.55 2.93 3.38
C ALA A 42 18.61 1.89 2.99
N ALA A 43 19.88 2.11 3.37
CA ALA A 43 20.99 1.19 3.08
C ALA A 43 20.88 -0.16 3.81
N ALA A 44 20.12 -0.23 4.91
CA ALA A 44 19.98 -1.43 5.72
C ALA A 44 18.68 -2.22 5.43
N CYS A 45 17.81 -1.73 4.54
CA CYS A 45 16.60 -2.45 4.13
C CYS A 45 16.96 -3.71 3.32
N LYS A 46 16.40 -4.85 3.68
CA LYS A 46 16.72 -6.16 3.08
C LYS A 46 15.63 -6.66 2.14
N ARG A 47 14.40 -6.13 2.21
CA ARG A 47 13.26 -6.63 1.42
C ARG A 47 13.20 -5.97 0.04
N ALA A 48 13.22 -6.79 -1.02
CA ALA A 48 13.15 -6.33 -2.42
C ALA A 48 11.95 -5.40 -2.69
N ASN A 49 10.76 -5.75 -2.16
CA ASN A 49 9.54 -4.93 -2.29
C ASN A 49 9.68 -3.53 -1.68
N THR A 50 10.52 -3.37 -0.65
CA THR A 50 10.79 -2.07 -0.03
C THR A 50 11.91 -1.35 -0.76
N GLN A 51 12.95 -2.08 -1.17
CA GLN A 51 14.12 -1.56 -1.89
C GLN A 51 13.75 -0.90 -3.22
N GLN A 52 12.77 -1.44 -3.96
CA GLN A 52 12.36 -0.86 -5.24
C GLN A 52 11.91 0.61 -5.14
N PHE A 53 11.45 1.06 -3.97
CA PHE A 53 10.98 2.42 -3.73
C PHE A 53 12.03 3.36 -3.13
N LEU A 54 13.27 2.90 -2.94
CA LEU A 54 14.35 3.72 -2.36
C LEU A 54 15.08 4.60 -3.38
N ASN A 55 14.81 4.41 -4.68
CA ASN A 55 15.41 5.23 -5.74
C ASN A 55 14.69 6.58 -5.87
N SER A 56 15.43 7.68 -5.77
CA SER A 56 14.90 9.06 -5.92
C SER A 56 14.39 9.38 -7.32
N LYS A 57 14.84 8.66 -8.36
CA LYS A 57 14.42 8.84 -9.76
C LYS A 57 13.31 7.88 -10.19
N ILE A 58 12.61 7.25 -9.24
CA ILE A 58 11.54 6.30 -9.55
C ILE A 58 10.37 7.01 -10.24
N SER A 59 9.90 6.42 -11.33
CA SER A 59 8.67 6.83 -12.01
C SER A 59 7.88 5.57 -12.39
N PHE A 60 6.55 5.67 -12.35
CA PHE A 60 5.67 4.59 -12.74
C PHE A 60 4.47 5.15 -13.51
N PRO A 61 4.08 4.51 -14.64
CA PRO A 61 2.90 4.94 -15.37
C PRO A 61 1.63 4.57 -14.59
N LEU A 62 0.65 5.46 -14.57
CA LEU A 62 -0.70 5.12 -14.14
C LEU A 62 -1.46 4.45 -15.30
N THR A 63 -1.32 3.13 -15.44
CA THR A 63 -1.90 2.36 -16.55
C THR A 63 -3.44 2.31 -16.53
N ARG A 64 -4.04 2.35 -15.33
CA ARG A 64 -5.49 2.27 -15.13
C ARG A 64 -5.96 3.35 -14.17
N LYS A 65 -6.81 4.27 -14.64
CA LYS A 65 -7.45 5.29 -13.79
C LYS A 65 -8.93 4.97 -13.58
N VAL A 66 -9.25 4.38 -12.43
CA VAL A 66 -10.64 4.12 -12.05
C VAL A 66 -11.32 5.46 -11.74
N VAL A 67 -12.34 5.80 -12.54
CA VAL A 67 -13.15 6.99 -12.34
C VAL A 67 -13.94 6.86 -11.05
N ARG A 68 -13.62 7.69 -10.07
CA ARG A 68 -14.36 7.83 -8.81
C ARG A 68 -15.02 9.20 -8.79
N ALA A 69 -16.29 9.24 -8.39
CA ALA A 69 -16.96 10.52 -8.16
C ALA A 69 -16.23 11.27 -7.05
N SER A 70 -16.04 12.59 -7.23
CA SER A 70 -15.35 13.43 -6.25
C SER A 70 -16.12 13.53 -4.93
N ARG A 71 -17.45 13.42 -5.00
CA ARG A 71 -18.35 13.37 -3.85
C ARG A 71 -19.42 12.28 -4.03
N PRO A 72 -19.97 11.73 -2.94
CA PRO A 72 -20.99 10.68 -3.02
C PRO A 72 -22.24 11.09 -3.81
N GLU A 73 -22.65 12.36 -3.74
CA GLU A 73 -23.85 12.88 -4.41
C GLU A 73 -23.71 12.87 -5.94
N LEU A 74 -22.47 12.93 -6.44
CA LEU A 74 -22.15 12.94 -7.87
C LEU A 74 -22.04 11.53 -8.47
N LYS A 75 -22.29 10.48 -7.67
CA LYS A 75 -22.27 9.10 -8.12
C LYS A 75 -23.60 8.76 -8.83
N THR A 76 -23.57 8.69 -10.15
CA THR A 76 -24.74 8.31 -10.97
C THR A 76 -24.64 6.88 -11.47
N LEU A 77 -25.81 6.24 -11.70
CA LEU A 77 -25.88 4.88 -12.27
C LEU A 77 -25.58 4.88 -13.77
N TYR A 78 -26.08 5.88 -14.50
CA TYR A 78 -25.88 6.05 -15.94
C TYR A 78 -25.15 7.36 -16.25
N LYS A 79 -24.42 7.37 -17.37
CA LYS A 79 -23.77 8.54 -17.97
C LYS A 79 -23.84 8.43 -19.49
N ALA A 80 -23.96 9.57 -20.17
CA ALA A 80 -24.03 9.62 -21.62
C ALA A 80 -22.69 9.26 -22.30
N SER A 81 -21.55 9.51 -21.62
CA SER A 81 -20.22 9.22 -22.12
C SER A 81 -19.58 8.02 -21.42
N ARG A 82 -18.80 7.24 -22.18
CA ARG A 82 -18.01 6.13 -21.66
C ARG A 82 -16.76 6.67 -20.95
N PRO A 83 -16.41 6.16 -19.75
CA PRO A 83 -15.19 6.58 -19.07
C PRO A 83 -13.95 6.05 -19.79
N THR A 84 -12.94 6.90 -19.99
CA THR A 84 -11.60 6.49 -20.40
C THR A 84 -10.79 6.07 -19.18
N VAL A 85 -10.32 4.83 -19.20
CA VAL A 85 -9.72 4.17 -18.03
C VAL A 85 -8.26 3.74 -18.29
N ALA A 86 -7.85 3.65 -19.55
CA ALA A 86 -6.49 3.34 -19.96
C ALA A 86 -5.64 4.61 -20.17
N MET A 87 -4.31 4.45 -20.17
CA MET A 87 -3.48 5.40 -20.94
C MET A 87 -3.78 5.16 -22.42
N TYR A 88 -4.00 6.25 -23.17
CA TYR A 88 -4.52 6.34 -24.54
C TYR A 88 -6.05 6.30 -24.65
#